data_AF-W9H626-F1
#
_entry.id   AF-W9H626-F1
#
_cell.length_a   1.000
_cell.length_b   1.000
_cell.length_c   1.000
_cell.angle_alpha   90.00
_cell.angle_beta   90.00
_cell.angle_gamma   90.00
#
_symmetry.space_group_name_H-M   'P 1'
#
loop_
_entity.id
_entity.type
_entity.pdbx_description
1 polymer ?
#
loop_
_entity_poly.entity_id
_entity_poly.type
_entity_poly.pdbx_seq_one_letter_code
_entity_poly.pdbx_strand_id
1 'polypeptide(L)'
;MDRPFPLYRVIITGLFLLVLFVIATLGSTAPASEGAEESKFSGILDPDLRNKLEHYTQAMAATRPLIEVETADGRYKTDSCAGFMALSGHDGRARALNSHPLASAYRDCAVLRVLHTAREPEQHLSTLAGLGQAVFTRLDPASLQSLAPAWAVKAARLAGIGSDHVEIGDRRVILARGQSTWTMEVIASVDVAGPPVEDLVVRVSRDGVAAGFLVLVSRTDGSLNALPLDVFIMGGGVAMAQATPP
;
A
#
# COMPACT_ATOMS: atom_id res chain seq x y z
N MET A 1 -49.51 -14.33 -58.47
CA MET A 1 -48.26 -14.35 -57.68
C MET A 1 -48.57 -13.58 -56.41
N ASP A 2 -48.90 -14.27 -55.32
CA ASP A 2 -49.07 -13.62 -54.01
C ASP A 2 -48.28 -14.43 -52.99
N ARG A 3 -47.20 -13.82 -52.50
CA ARG A 3 -46.24 -14.44 -51.58
C ARG A 3 -46.88 -14.57 -50.19
N PRO A 4 -46.80 -15.74 -49.53
CA PRO A 4 -47.27 -15.87 -48.16
C PRO A 4 -46.43 -14.98 -47.23
N PHE A 5 -47.11 -14.17 -46.42
CA PHE A 5 -46.51 -13.34 -45.38
C PHE A 5 -45.57 -14.19 -44.49
N PRO A 6 -44.32 -13.75 -44.23
CA PRO A 6 -43.33 -14.54 -43.49
C PRO A 6 -43.57 -14.42 -41.98
N LEU A 7 -44.71 -14.93 -41.51
CA LEU A 7 -45.13 -14.91 -40.11
C LEU A 7 -44.06 -15.54 -39.18
N TYR A 8 -43.35 -16.55 -39.70
CA TYR A 8 -42.24 -17.21 -39.02
C TYR A 8 -41.06 -16.27 -38.69
N ARG A 9 -40.75 -15.30 -39.56
CA ARG A 9 -39.65 -14.35 -39.30
C ARG A 9 -40.01 -13.38 -38.17
N VAL A 10 -41.26 -12.93 -38.12
CA VAL A 10 -41.75 -12.04 -37.06
C VAL A 10 -41.72 -12.74 -35.69
N ILE A 11 -42.12 -14.01 -35.65
CA ILE A 11 -42.07 -14.82 -34.42
C ILE A 11 -40.63 -14.98 -33.92
N ILE A 12 -39.68 -15.32 -34.80
CA ILE A 12 -38.27 -15.46 -34.41
C ILE A 12 -37.71 -14.15 -33.88
N THR A 13 -37.93 -13.04 -34.57
CA THR A 13 -37.42 -11.73 -34.13
C THR A 13 -38.02 -11.31 -32.79
N GLY A 14 -39.32 -11.57 -32.58
CA GLY A 14 -39.97 -11.32 -31.29
C GLY A 14 -39.40 -12.16 -30.15
N LEU A 15 -39.13 -13.45 -30.40
CA LEU A 15 -38.56 -14.36 -29.41
C LEU A 15 -37.12 -13.98 -29.06
N PHE A 16 -36.33 -13.56 -30.05
CA PHE A 16 -34.96 -13.10 -29.86
C PHE A 16 -34.89 -11.80 -29.03
N LEU A 17 -35.78 -10.84 -29.30
CA LEU A 17 -35.88 -9.61 -28.53
C LEU A 17 -36.35 -9.87 -27.10
N LEU A 18 -37.27 -10.82 -26.89
CA LEU A 18 -37.74 -11.18 -25.56
C LEU A 18 -36.62 -11.86 -24.74
N VAL A 19 -35.81 -12.72 -25.35
CA VAL A 19 -34.63 -13.31 -24.69
C VAL A 19 -33.61 -12.24 -24.33
N LEU A 20 -33.31 -11.30 -25.25
CA LEU A 20 -32.40 -10.18 -24.96
C LEU A 20 -32.94 -9.27 -23.85
N PHE A 21 -34.25 -9.03 -23.83
CA PHE A 21 -34.89 -8.24 -22.78
C PHE A 21 -34.79 -8.94 -21.42
N VAL A 22 -35.05 -10.25 -21.36
CA VAL A 22 -34.91 -11.05 -20.13
C VAL A 22 -33.46 -11.06 -19.63
N ILE A 23 -32.48 -11.22 -20.51
CA ILE A 23 -31.04 -11.14 -20.17
C ILE A 23 -30.69 -9.74 -19.65
N ALA A 24 -31.16 -8.69 -20.30
CA ALA A 24 -30.92 -7.32 -19.85
C ALA A 24 -31.57 -7.02 -18.49
N THR A 25 -32.80 -7.52 -18.24
CA THR A 25 -33.47 -7.31 -16.95
C THR A 25 -32.87 -8.15 -15.83
N LEU A 26 -32.49 -9.40 -16.08
CA LEU A 26 -31.84 -10.25 -15.07
C LEU A 26 -30.39 -9.81 -14.80
N GLY A 27 -29.69 -9.30 -15.81
CA GLY A 27 -28.37 -8.68 -15.65
C GLY A 27 -28.42 -7.36 -14.88
N SER A 28 -29.54 -6.62 -14.95
CA SER A 28 -29.71 -5.33 -14.30
C SER A 28 -30.26 -5.41 -12.86
N THR A 29 -30.75 -6.58 -12.41
CA THR A 29 -31.17 -6.82 -11.02
C THR A 29 -30.21 -7.75 -10.27
N ALA A 30 -29.01 -7.97 -10.80
CA ALA A 30 -27.93 -8.52 -9.98
C ALA A 30 -27.77 -7.61 -8.75
N PRO A 31 -27.86 -8.15 -7.52
CA PRO A 31 -27.77 -7.32 -6.33
C PRO A 31 -26.48 -6.50 -6.40
N ALA A 32 -26.61 -5.19 -6.22
CA ALA A 32 -25.47 -4.30 -6.05
C ALA A 32 -24.55 -4.95 -5.01
N SER A 33 -23.33 -5.19 -5.44
CA SER A 33 -22.33 -5.99 -4.78
C SER A 33 -21.99 -5.48 -3.38
N GLU A 34 -22.70 -5.96 -2.36
CA GLU A 34 -22.26 -5.87 -0.96
C GLU A 34 -20.90 -6.57 -0.77
N GLY A 35 -20.51 -7.48 -1.66
CA GLY A 35 -19.19 -8.14 -1.66
C GLY A 35 -18.06 -7.41 -2.39
N ALA A 36 -18.31 -6.32 -3.13
CA ALA A 36 -17.23 -5.65 -3.87
C ALA A 36 -16.39 -4.72 -3.00
N GLU A 37 -17.01 -4.02 -2.03
CA GLU A 37 -16.26 -3.16 -1.10
C GLU A 37 -15.49 -3.98 -0.07
N GLU A 38 -16.02 -5.13 0.38
CA GLU A 38 -15.31 -6.07 1.24
C GLU A 38 -14.08 -6.69 0.53
N SER A 39 -14.13 -6.85 -0.80
CA SER A 39 -12.99 -7.34 -1.58
C SER A 39 -11.85 -6.33 -1.68
N LYS A 40 -12.16 -5.02 -1.76
CA LYS A 40 -11.22 -3.92 -2.06
C LYS A 40 -10.01 -3.86 -1.13
N PHE A 41 -10.18 -4.29 0.12
CA PHE A 41 -9.13 -4.24 1.15
C PHE A 41 -8.70 -5.63 1.64
N SER A 42 -8.99 -6.68 0.88
CA SER A 42 -8.59 -8.06 1.18
C SER A 42 -7.07 -8.21 1.34
N GLY A 43 -6.31 -7.47 0.53
CA GLY A 43 -4.84 -7.38 0.61
C GLY A 43 -4.31 -6.59 1.81
N ILE A 44 -5.16 -5.88 2.56
CA ILE A 44 -4.75 -5.12 3.76
C ILE A 44 -4.81 -6.05 4.97
N LEU A 45 -3.65 -6.39 5.52
CA LEU A 45 -3.48 -7.39 6.58
C LEU A 45 -3.58 -6.80 7.99
N ASP A 46 -3.34 -5.50 8.13
CA ASP A 46 -3.51 -4.78 9.39
C ASP A 46 -4.98 -4.35 9.57
N PRO A 47 -5.68 -4.82 10.62
CA PRO A 47 -7.11 -4.55 10.80
C PRO A 47 -7.42 -3.08 11.16
N ASP A 48 -6.53 -2.39 11.89
CA ASP A 48 -6.71 -0.96 12.20
C ASP A 48 -6.59 -0.14 10.92
N LEU A 49 -5.62 -0.49 10.07
CA LEU A 49 -5.41 0.16 8.79
C LEU A 49 -6.56 -0.10 7.82
N ARG A 50 -7.08 -1.33 7.78
CA ARG A 50 -8.25 -1.70 6.97
C ARG A 50 -9.46 -0.86 7.35
N ASN A 51 -9.79 -0.78 8.64
CA ASN A 51 -10.89 0.05 9.13
C ASN A 51 -10.72 1.54 8.78
N LYS A 52 -9.50 2.08 8.86
CA LYS A 52 -9.20 3.46 8.44
C LYS A 52 -9.36 3.67 6.93
N LEU A 53 -9.03 2.67 6.11
CA LEU A 53 -9.18 2.75 4.64
C LEU A 53 -10.64 2.63 4.19
N GLU A 54 -11.45 1.81 4.87
CA GLU A 54 -12.90 1.77 4.69
C GLU A 54 -13.52 3.16 4.97
N HIS A 55 -12.99 3.86 5.97
CA HIS A 55 -13.41 5.22 6.35
C HIS A 55 -12.42 6.29 5.89
N TYR A 56 -11.80 6.12 4.71
CA TYR A 56 -10.64 6.92 4.27
C TYR A 56 -10.81 8.43 4.43
N THR A 57 -11.91 9.01 3.96
CA THR A 57 -12.15 10.47 4.06
C THR A 57 -12.21 10.92 5.52
N GLN A 58 -12.84 10.14 6.39
CA GLN A 58 -12.91 10.44 7.83
C GLN A 58 -11.53 10.29 8.48
N ALA A 59 -10.80 9.22 8.16
CA ALA A 59 -9.46 8.97 8.68
C ALA A 59 -8.45 10.07 8.25
N MET A 60 -8.59 10.58 7.01
CA MET A 60 -7.74 11.65 6.49
C MET A 60 -8.06 13.03 7.12
N ALA A 61 -9.33 13.27 7.47
CA ALA A 61 -9.79 14.50 8.09
C ALA A 61 -9.74 14.48 9.63
N ALA A 62 -9.53 13.31 10.24
CA ALA A 62 -9.50 13.15 11.69
C ALA A 62 -8.48 14.09 12.35
N THR A 63 -8.90 14.72 13.44
CA THR A 63 -8.08 15.66 14.21
C THR A 63 -6.85 14.95 14.80
N ARG A 64 -5.69 15.57 14.61
CA ARG A 64 -4.38 15.14 15.06
C ARG A 64 -3.73 16.29 15.83
N PRO A 65 -2.66 16.03 16.62
CA PRO A 65 -1.93 17.09 17.29
C PRO A 65 -1.44 18.14 16.29
N LEU A 66 -1.78 19.41 16.53
CA LEU A 66 -1.41 20.52 15.65
C LEU A 66 0.12 20.57 15.47
N ILE A 67 0.58 20.56 14.23
CA ILE A 67 1.95 20.86 13.85
C ILE A 67 1.97 22.25 13.24
N GLU A 68 2.87 23.09 13.73
CA GLU A 68 3.20 24.39 13.14
C GLU A 68 4.69 24.39 12.80
N VAL A 69 5.01 24.71 11.55
CA VAL A 69 6.39 24.78 11.05
C VAL A 69 6.63 26.11 10.38
N GLU A 70 7.79 26.68 10.65
CA GLU A 70 8.29 27.88 9.98
C GLU A 70 9.35 27.49 8.96
N THR A 71 9.18 27.94 7.73
CA THR A 71 10.07 27.67 6.60
C THR A 71 10.42 28.98 5.90
N ALA A 72 11.36 28.95 4.95
CA ALA A 72 11.70 30.12 4.15
C ALA A 72 10.49 30.71 3.37
N ASP A 73 9.53 29.87 3.01
CA ASP A 73 8.32 30.27 2.27
C ASP A 73 7.19 30.82 3.16
N GLY A 74 7.38 30.76 4.48
CA GLY A 74 6.41 31.19 5.48
C GLY A 74 6.07 30.12 6.51
N ARG A 75 4.99 30.39 7.25
CA ARG A 75 4.51 29.58 8.38
C ARG A 75 3.31 28.76 7.96
N TYR A 76 3.37 27.46 8.25
CA TYR A 76 2.35 26.49 7.87
C TYR A 76 1.88 25.71 9.08
N LYS A 77 0.60 25.34 9.08
CA LYS A 77 0.00 24.55 10.14
C LYS A 77 -0.87 23.43 9.58
N THR A 78 -0.91 22.31 10.29
CA THR A 78 -1.78 21.17 9.98
C THR A 78 -2.17 20.42 11.24
N ASP A 79 -3.39 19.92 11.27
CA ASP A 79 -4.00 19.13 12.33
C ASP A 79 -4.71 17.88 11.77
N SER A 80 -4.44 17.51 10.52
CA SER A 80 -5.05 16.37 9.85
C SER A 80 -4.08 15.69 8.89
N CYS A 81 -4.33 14.42 8.57
CA CYS A 81 -3.53 13.72 7.56
C CYS A 81 -3.64 14.39 6.18
N ALA A 82 -4.82 14.87 5.81
CA ALA A 82 -5.02 15.60 4.56
C ALA A 82 -4.13 16.84 4.47
N GLY A 83 -4.12 17.68 5.52
CA GLY A 83 -3.26 18.86 5.58
C GLY A 83 -1.77 18.51 5.59
N PHE A 84 -1.38 17.48 6.35
CA PHE A 84 0.01 17.02 6.42
C PHE A 84 0.51 16.56 5.04
N MET A 85 -0.28 15.76 4.34
CA MET A 85 0.04 15.29 2.99
C MET A 85 0.09 16.41 1.96
N ALA A 86 -0.80 17.41 2.06
CA ALA A 86 -0.77 18.57 1.17
C ALA A 86 0.51 19.41 1.35
N LEU A 87 0.97 19.57 2.59
CA LEU A 87 2.18 20.33 2.88
C LEU A 87 3.48 19.54 2.59
N SER A 88 3.44 18.22 2.69
CA SER A 88 4.61 17.34 2.50
C SER A 88 5.03 17.17 1.03
N GLY A 89 4.24 17.67 0.06
CA GLY A 89 4.59 17.64 -1.36
C GLY A 89 5.69 18.63 -1.79
N HIS A 90 6.21 19.44 -0.87
CA HIS A 90 7.28 20.41 -1.14
C HIS A 90 8.49 20.15 -0.24
N ASP A 91 9.67 19.95 -0.82
CA ASP A 91 10.88 19.47 -0.14
C ASP A 91 11.26 20.23 1.14
N GLY A 92 11.18 21.57 1.12
CA GLY A 92 11.49 22.41 2.28
C GLY A 92 10.51 22.22 3.45
N ARG A 93 9.23 22.02 3.14
CA ARG A 93 8.15 21.83 4.12
C ARG A 93 8.13 20.40 4.65
N ALA A 94 8.32 19.42 3.77
CA ALA A 94 8.39 18.00 4.12
C ALA A 94 9.47 17.74 5.16
N ARG A 95 10.67 18.32 4.99
CA ARG A 95 11.77 18.18 5.95
C ARG A 95 11.41 18.78 7.32
N ALA A 96 10.85 19.98 7.34
CA ALA A 96 10.44 20.64 8.58
C ALA A 96 9.37 19.82 9.32
N LEU A 97 8.34 19.37 8.59
CA LEU A 97 7.27 18.52 9.13
C LEU A 97 7.79 17.20 9.70
N ASN A 98 8.64 16.49 8.95
CA ASN A 98 9.19 15.19 9.38
C ASN A 98 10.14 15.31 10.59
N SER A 99 10.78 16.47 10.78
CA SER A 99 11.62 16.74 11.94
C SER A 99 10.85 17.17 13.20
N HIS A 100 9.56 17.47 13.08
CA HIS A 100 8.75 17.96 14.19
C HIS A 100 8.54 16.87 15.27
N PRO A 101 8.55 17.20 16.58
CA PRO A 101 8.35 16.22 17.65
C PRO A 101 7.04 15.42 17.56
N LEU A 102 6.00 16.05 17.00
CA LEU A 102 4.67 15.43 16.81
C LEU A 102 4.52 14.72 15.46
N ALA A 103 5.55 14.67 14.61
CA ALA A 103 5.48 14.02 13.29
C ALA A 103 5.13 12.53 13.40
N SER A 104 5.45 11.89 14.52
CA SER A 104 5.08 10.51 14.80
C SER A 104 3.57 10.26 14.73
N ALA A 105 2.76 11.25 15.09
CA ALA A 105 1.31 11.19 15.02
C ALA A 105 0.76 11.20 13.59
N TYR A 106 1.59 11.40 12.56
CA TYR A 106 1.21 11.48 11.14
C TYR A 106 1.82 10.36 10.28
N ARG A 107 2.52 9.39 10.90
CA ARG A 107 3.29 8.35 10.18
C ARG A 107 2.43 7.46 9.29
N ASP A 108 1.16 7.24 9.63
CA ASP A 108 0.22 6.43 8.85
C ASP A 108 -0.42 7.21 7.69
N CYS A 109 -0.33 8.54 7.63
CA CYS A 109 -0.99 9.34 6.59
C CYS A 109 -0.49 9.01 5.18
N ALA A 110 0.82 8.81 5.02
CA ALA A 110 1.44 8.40 3.76
C ALA A 110 0.96 7.01 3.32
N VAL A 111 0.94 6.06 4.26
CA VAL A 111 0.46 4.69 4.05
C VAL A 111 -1.01 4.69 3.63
N LEU A 112 -1.86 5.43 4.34
CA LEU A 112 -3.28 5.55 4.03
C LEU A 112 -3.49 6.07 2.61
N ARG A 113 -2.75 7.11 2.20
CA ARG A 113 -2.86 7.65 0.83
C ARG A 113 -2.42 6.62 -0.21
N VAL A 114 -1.26 5.99 -0.01
CA VAL A 114 -0.71 5.00 -0.94
C VAL A 114 -1.68 3.82 -1.12
N LEU A 115 -2.16 3.26 -0.02
CA LEU A 115 -3.06 2.10 -0.04
C LEU A 115 -4.46 2.42 -0.55
N HIS A 116 -4.95 3.65 -0.34
CA HIS A 116 -6.25 4.06 -0.89
C HIS A 116 -6.25 4.08 -2.42
N THR A 117 -5.10 4.35 -3.04
CA THR A 117 -4.93 4.37 -4.50
C THR A 117 -4.37 3.08 -5.08
N ALA A 118 -3.92 2.15 -4.22
CA ALA A 118 -3.35 0.89 -4.63
C ALA A 118 -4.44 -0.05 -5.18
N ARG A 119 -4.02 -0.98 -6.04
CA ARG A 119 -4.90 -2.02 -6.58
C ARG A 119 -4.68 -3.33 -5.82
N GLU A 120 -5.66 -4.21 -5.88
CA GLU A 120 -5.44 -5.59 -5.47
C GLU A 120 -4.50 -6.28 -6.47
N PRO A 121 -3.51 -7.04 -5.98
CA PRO A 121 -2.59 -7.72 -6.87
C PRO A 121 -3.32 -8.92 -7.51
N GLU A 122 -3.23 -9.03 -8.84
CA GLU A 122 -3.81 -10.17 -9.58
C GLU A 122 -3.15 -11.50 -9.19
N GLN A 123 -1.89 -11.46 -8.72
CA GLN A 123 -1.10 -12.61 -8.29
C GLN A 123 -0.32 -12.24 -7.03
N HIS A 124 -0.57 -12.93 -5.92
CA HIS A 124 0.26 -12.81 -4.71
C HIS A 124 1.55 -13.62 -4.90
N LEU A 125 2.73 -13.03 -4.69
CA LEU A 125 4.04 -13.72 -4.73
C LEU A 125 4.21 -14.71 -3.58
N SER A 126 3.38 -14.66 -2.54
CA SER A 126 3.37 -15.68 -1.47
C SER A 126 1.97 -15.91 -0.90
N THR A 127 1.71 -17.12 -0.40
CA THR A 127 0.56 -17.36 0.47
C THR A 127 0.76 -16.58 1.76
N LEU A 128 -0.33 -16.10 2.39
CA LEU A 128 -0.27 -15.29 3.63
C LEU A 128 0.60 -15.93 4.74
N ALA A 129 0.67 -17.26 4.78
CA ALA A 129 1.48 -18.03 5.73
C ALA A 129 3.01 -17.99 5.46
N GLY A 130 3.45 -17.44 4.32
CA GLY A 130 4.85 -17.44 3.88
C GLY A 130 5.45 -16.05 3.68
N LEU A 131 4.72 -14.97 3.96
CA LEU A 131 5.16 -13.59 3.73
C LEU A 131 6.43 -13.24 4.52
N GLY A 132 6.49 -13.62 5.81
CA GLY A 132 7.69 -13.39 6.62
C GLY A 132 8.91 -14.13 6.07
N GLN A 133 8.72 -15.37 5.61
CA GLN A 133 9.80 -16.14 4.96
C GLN A 133 10.23 -15.51 3.63
N ALA A 134 9.28 -15.04 2.81
CA ALA A 134 9.56 -14.38 1.54
C ALA A 134 10.35 -13.07 1.77
N VAL A 135 9.96 -12.26 2.74
CA VAL A 135 10.71 -11.05 3.14
C VAL A 135 12.11 -11.43 3.61
N PHE A 136 12.24 -12.39 4.53
CA PHE A 136 13.54 -12.78 5.06
C PHE A 136 14.51 -13.30 3.98
N THR A 137 14.00 -14.08 3.02
CA THR A 137 14.83 -14.74 2.00
C THR A 137 15.15 -13.87 0.79
N ARG A 138 14.26 -12.94 0.43
CA ARG A 138 14.35 -12.19 -0.84
C ARG A 138 14.73 -10.73 -0.65
N LEU A 139 14.60 -10.16 0.54
CA LEU A 139 14.93 -8.75 0.79
C LEU A 139 16.39 -8.45 0.45
N ASP A 140 16.59 -7.54 -0.49
CA ASP A 140 17.91 -7.02 -0.85
C ASP A 140 18.45 -6.18 0.31
N PRO A 141 19.51 -6.64 1.00
CA PRO A 141 20.06 -5.91 2.13
C PRO A 141 20.61 -4.53 1.75
N ALA A 142 21.13 -4.36 0.53
CA ALA A 142 21.71 -3.09 0.08
C ALA A 142 20.63 -1.99 -0.01
N SER A 143 19.41 -2.35 -0.41
CA SER A 143 18.29 -1.42 -0.47
C SER A 143 17.98 -0.78 0.89
N LEU A 144 17.93 -1.58 1.97
CA LEU A 144 17.71 -1.09 3.33
C LEU A 144 18.80 -0.13 3.82
N GLN A 145 20.05 -0.33 3.41
CA GLN A 145 21.16 0.55 3.79
C GLN A 145 21.04 1.94 3.14
N SER A 146 20.51 1.99 1.91
CA SER A 146 20.35 3.24 1.15
C SER A 146 19.20 4.13 1.63
N LEU A 147 18.17 3.53 2.26
CA LEU A 147 16.93 4.20 2.67
C LEU A 147 17.05 5.02 3.96
N ALA A 148 18.22 5.59 4.22
CA ALA A 148 18.53 6.10 5.52
C ALA A 148 18.35 7.61 5.73
N PRO A 149 17.20 8.09 6.24
CA PRO A 149 17.19 9.18 7.20
C PRO A 149 17.27 8.60 8.61
N ALA A 150 18.01 9.25 9.51
CA ALA A 150 18.20 9.05 10.97
C ALA A 150 17.71 7.75 11.71
N TRP A 151 16.53 7.19 11.43
CA TRP A 151 16.09 5.87 11.92
C TRP A 151 16.93 4.72 11.34
N ALA A 152 17.45 4.88 10.13
CA ALA A 152 18.26 3.88 9.46
C ALA A 152 19.76 3.91 9.82
N VAL A 153 20.26 4.85 10.61
CA VAL A 153 21.56 4.62 11.30
C VAL A 153 21.49 3.34 12.13
N LYS A 154 20.28 2.94 12.53
CA LYS A 154 20.03 1.70 13.26
C LYS A 154 19.48 0.56 12.37
N ALA A 155 18.78 0.86 11.27
CA ALA A 155 18.27 -0.12 10.30
C ALA A 155 19.29 -0.52 9.21
N ALA A 156 20.25 0.32 8.84
CA ALA A 156 21.41 -0.02 8.00
C ALA A 156 22.27 -1.13 8.61
N ARG A 157 22.10 -1.38 9.91
CA ARG A 157 22.65 -2.57 10.56
C ARG A 157 21.95 -3.86 10.10
N LEU A 158 20.67 -3.87 9.70
CA LEU A 158 19.92 -5.08 9.31
C LEU A 158 20.59 -5.87 8.18
N ALA A 159 21.24 -5.17 7.26
CA ALA A 159 21.94 -5.76 6.13
C ALA A 159 23.32 -6.36 6.46
N GLY A 160 23.70 -6.39 7.73
CA GLY A 160 24.92 -6.98 8.27
C GLY A 160 24.83 -7.25 9.77
N ILE A 161 23.61 -7.42 10.31
CA ILE A 161 23.40 -7.71 11.73
C ILE A 161 23.77 -9.18 11.89
N GLY A 162 24.89 -9.43 12.56
CA GLY A 162 24.97 -10.60 13.43
C GLY A 162 23.84 -10.46 14.44
N SER A 163 22.68 -11.02 14.12
CA SER A 163 21.56 -11.15 15.04
C SER A 163 21.89 -12.31 15.94
N ASP A 164 21.75 -12.09 17.24
CA ASP A 164 21.87 -13.18 18.20
C ASP A 164 20.67 -14.14 18.05
N HIS A 165 19.54 -13.61 17.56
CA HIS A 165 18.31 -14.36 17.37
C HIS A 165 17.46 -13.81 16.21
N VAL A 166 16.87 -14.72 15.44
CA VAL A 166 15.96 -14.44 14.32
C VAL A 166 14.69 -15.25 14.52
N GLU A 167 13.53 -14.61 14.49
CA GLU A 167 12.24 -15.29 14.43
C GLU A 167 11.51 -14.90 13.15
N ILE A 168 11.00 -15.90 12.44
CA ILE A 168 10.21 -15.72 11.24
C ILE A 168 8.82 -16.25 11.55
N GLY A 169 7.82 -15.38 11.50
CA GLY A 169 6.41 -15.75 11.56
C GLY A 169 5.73 -15.54 10.21
N ASP A 170 4.44 -15.87 10.13
CA ASP A 170 3.67 -15.88 8.88
C ASP A 170 3.80 -14.58 8.06
N ARG A 171 3.72 -13.42 8.73
CA ARG A 171 3.78 -12.09 8.10
C ARG A 171 4.81 -11.15 8.71
N ARG A 172 5.71 -11.65 9.56
CA ARG A 172 6.69 -10.80 10.25
C ARG A 172 8.04 -11.47 10.39
N VAL A 173 9.07 -10.64 10.39
CA VAL A 173 10.45 -11.01 10.69
C VAL A 173 10.88 -10.22 11.91
N ILE A 174 11.36 -10.92 12.94
CA ILE A 174 11.89 -10.33 14.16
C ILE A 174 13.39 -10.62 14.23
N LEU A 175 14.17 -9.58 14.46
CA LEU A 175 15.62 -9.62 14.55
C LEU A 175 16.03 -9.02 15.89
N ALA A 176 16.58 -9.84 16.77
CA ALA A 176 17.05 -9.41 18.08
C ALA A 176 18.58 -9.38 18.14
N ARG A 177 19.12 -8.34 18.79
CA ARG A 177 20.55 -8.18 19.06
C ARG A 177 20.76 -7.49 20.40
N GLY A 178 21.38 -8.19 21.34
CA GLY A 178 21.44 -7.76 22.73
C GLY A 178 20.04 -7.44 23.28
N GLN A 179 19.84 -6.21 23.76
CA GLN A 179 18.57 -5.73 24.31
C GLN A 179 17.66 -5.06 23.26
N SER A 180 18.09 -4.98 22.01
CA SER A 180 17.30 -4.34 20.95
C SER A 180 16.59 -5.37 20.09
N THR A 181 15.31 -5.12 19.81
CA THR A 181 14.48 -5.93 18.93
C THR A 181 14.01 -5.10 17.74
N TRP A 182 14.16 -5.64 16.54
CA TRP A 182 13.65 -5.08 15.30
C TRP A 182 12.54 -5.97 14.77
N THR A 183 11.48 -5.35 14.27
CA THR A 183 10.37 -6.07 13.64
C THR A 183 10.07 -5.45 12.29
N MET A 184 10.01 -6.30 11.27
CA MET A 184 9.43 -5.99 9.97
C MET A 184 8.14 -6.79 9.83
N GLU A 185 7.01 -6.10 9.76
CA GLU A 185 5.69 -6.72 9.64
C GLU A 185 5.03 -6.30 8.33
N VAL A 186 4.62 -7.27 7.52
CA VAL A 186 3.83 -7.03 6.32
C VAL A 186 2.42 -6.66 6.75
N ILE A 187 2.01 -5.44 6.39
CA ILE A 187 0.70 -4.86 6.74
C ILE A 187 -0.25 -4.79 5.55
N ALA A 188 0.28 -4.87 4.32
CA ALA A 188 -0.51 -4.99 3.11
C ALA A 188 0.28 -5.70 2.01
N SER A 189 -0.44 -6.44 1.18
CA SER A 189 -0.03 -6.96 -0.12
C SER A 189 -0.94 -6.32 -1.17
N VAL A 190 -0.34 -5.49 -2.05
CA VAL A 190 -1.06 -4.62 -2.99
C VAL A 190 -0.21 -4.35 -4.23
N ASP A 191 -0.82 -3.87 -5.32
CA ASP A 191 -0.09 -3.29 -6.45
C ASP A 191 -0.03 -1.75 -6.27
N VAL A 192 1.18 -1.24 -6.00
CA VAL A 192 1.49 0.18 -5.82
C VAL A 192 2.37 0.70 -6.97
N ALA A 193 3.31 -0.10 -7.44
CA ALA A 193 4.30 0.21 -8.46
C ALA A 193 3.78 -0.01 -9.90
N GLY A 194 2.57 -0.52 -10.06
CA GLY A 194 1.93 -0.77 -11.34
C GLY A 194 2.00 -2.24 -11.77
N PRO A 195 1.09 -2.65 -12.66
CA PRO A 195 0.87 -4.06 -12.95
C PRO A 195 2.08 -4.72 -13.64
N PRO A 196 2.34 -6.03 -13.41
CA PRO A 196 1.61 -6.96 -12.54
C PRO A 196 2.49 -7.43 -11.35
N VAL A 197 2.93 -6.51 -10.49
CA VAL A 197 3.83 -6.86 -9.39
C VAL A 197 3.10 -6.73 -8.05
N GLU A 198 3.14 -7.78 -7.22
CA GLU A 198 2.75 -7.66 -5.82
C GLU A 198 3.85 -6.87 -5.09
N ASP A 199 3.43 -5.77 -4.47
CA ASP A 199 4.23 -4.97 -3.56
C ASP A 199 3.79 -5.22 -2.11
N LEU A 200 4.77 -5.33 -1.21
CA LEU A 200 4.50 -5.52 0.20
C LEU A 200 4.70 -4.20 0.93
N VAL A 201 3.67 -3.67 1.57
CA VAL A 201 3.84 -2.56 2.50
C VAL A 201 4.21 -3.13 3.86
N VAL A 202 5.32 -2.66 4.42
CA VAL A 202 5.93 -3.18 5.64
C VAL A 202 6.02 -2.08 6.69
N ARG A 203 5.54 -2.39 7.90
CA ARG A 203 5.79 -1.61 9.10
C ARG A 203 7.10 -2.05 9.73
N VAL A 204 8.01 -1.10 9.93
CA VAL A 204 9.27 -1.30 10.64
C VAL A 204 9.12 -0.77 12.06
N SER A 205 9.46 -1.57 13.05
CA SER A 205 9.43 -1.19 14.47
C SER A 205 10.76 -1.54 15.14
N ARG A 206 11.08 -0.78 16.19
CA ARG A 206 12.21 -1.05 17.07
C ARG A 206 11.73 -0.99 18.52
N ASP A 207 12.04 -2.02 19.30
CA ASP A 207 11.73 -2.11 20.73
C ASP A 207 10.23 -1.83 20.99
N GLY A 208 9.36 -2.36 20.12
CA GLY A 208 7.90 -2.17 20.17
C GLY A 208 7.39 -0.82 19.66
N VAL A 209 8.27 0.12 19.31
CA VAL A 209 7.91 1.45 18.78
C VAL A 209 8.01 1.44 17.26
N ALA A 210 6.93 1.80 16.57
CA ALA A 210 6.94 1.97 15.12
C ALA A 210 8.03 2.99 14.73
N ALA A 211 8.92 2.59 13.84
CA ALA A 211 9.99 3.43 13.30
C ALA A 211 9.55 4.12 12.00
N GLY A 212 8.79 3.40 11.17
CA GLY A 212 8.30 3.90 9.89
C GLY A 212 7.68 2.79 9.05
N PHE A 213 7.48 3.10 7.77
CA PHE A 213 6.90 2.19 6.79
C PHE A 213 7.71 2.23 5.49
N LEU A 214 7.75 1.09 4.81
CA LEU A 214 8.46 0.89 3.55
C LEU A 214 7.57 0.11 2.58
N VAL A 215 7.87 0.20 1.29
CA VAL A 215 7.31 -0.68 0.26
C VAL A 215 8.41 -1.60 -0.21
N LEU A 216 8.14 -2.90 -0.27
CA LEU A 216 9.02 -3.90 -0.85
C LEU A 216 8.48 -4.26 -2.23
N VAL A 217 9.29 -3.99 -3.26
CA VAL A 217 8.93 -4.22 -4.66
C VAL A 217 9.76 -5.38 -5.21
N SER A 218 9.13 -6.32 -5.90
CA SER A 218 9.86 -7.42 -6.54
C SER A 218 10.70 -6.92 -7.71
N ARG A 219 11.98 -7.30 -7.73
CA ARG A 219 12.88 -7.13 -8.87
C ARG A 219 12.77 -8.32 -9.82
N THR A 220 13.35 -8.17 -11.01
CA THR A 220 13.38 -9.20 -12.07
C THR A 220 14.21 -10.43 -11.69
N ASP A 221 15.18 -10.27 -10.79
CA ASP A 221 15.98 -11.37 -10.23
C ASP A 221 15.27 -12.12 -9.08
N GLY A 222 14.04 -11.71 -8.76
CA GLY A 222 13.26 -12.28 -7.67
C GLY A 222 13.59 -11.71 -6.30
N SER A 223 14.57 -10.80 -6.15
CA SER A 223 14.79 -10.10 -4.88
C SER A 223 13.70 -9.06 -4.60
N LEU A 224 13.59 -8.62 -3.34
CA LEU A 224 12.69 -7.55 -2.91
C LEU A 224 13.51 -6.30 -2.62
N ASN A 225 13.25 -5.23 -3.36
CA ASN A 225 13.87 -3.92 -3.16
C ASN A 225 13.03 -3.10 -2.18
N ALA A 226 13.65 -2.55 -1.14
CA ALA A 226 12.97 -1.63 -0.25
C ALA A 226 12.98 -0.22 -0.83
N LEU A 227 11.82 0.45 -0.80
CA LEU A 227 11.63 1.84 -1.19
C LEU A 227 10.88 2.61 -0.08
N PRO A 228 11.16 3.91 0.11
CA PRO A 228 10.43 4.72 1.05
C PRO A 228 9.09 5.17 0.42
N LEU A 229 8.07 5.41 1.25
CA LEU A 229 6.72 5.73 0.76
C LEU A 229 6.62 7.07 0.01
N ASP A 230 7.50 8.01 0.29
CA ASP A 230 7.57 9.33 -0.35
C ASP A 230 7.79 9.23 -1.87
N VAL A 231 8.52 8.21 -2.34
CA VAL A 231 8.72 7.93 -3.77
C VAL A 231 7.40 7.66 -4.49
N PHE A 232 6.43 7.03 -3.83
CA PHE A 232 5.12 6.70 -4.40
C PHE A 232 4.13 7.87 -4.30
N ILE A 233 4.29 8.75 -3.32
CA ILE A 233 3.45 9.95 -3.16
C ILE A 233 3.70 10.96 -4.28
N MET A 234 4.94 11.06 -4.76
CA MET A 234 5.35 12.00 -5.82
C MET A 234 5.14 11.48 -7.25
N GLY A 235 4.50 10.31 -7.44
CA GLY A 235 4.19 9.76 -8.77
C GLY A 235 5.38 9.17 -9.53
N GLY A 236 6.54 8.97 -8.88
CA GLY A 236 7.78 8.46 -9.49
C GLY A 236 8.10 6.98 -9.20
N GLY A 237 7.24 6.28 -8.44
CA GLY A 237 7.43 4.90 -7.96
C GLY A 237 8.04 3.92 -8.95
N VAL A 238 7.45 3.85 -10.15
CA VAL A 238 7.81 2.86 -11.17
C VAL A 238 9.20 3.11 -11.76
N ALA A 239 9.52 4.37 -12.05
CA ALA A 239 10.79 4.75 -12.66
C ALA A 239 11.97 4.55 -11.69
N MET A 240 11.76 4.77 -10.38
CA MET A 240 12.80 4.58 -9.37
C MET A 240 13.01 3.11 -9.00
N ALA A 241 11.93 2.30 -8.96
CA ALA A 241 12.02 0.85 -8.74
C ALA A 241 12.86 0.14 -9.82
N GLN A 242 12.85 0.67 -11.05
CA GLN A 242 13.59 0.13 -12.19
C GLN A 242 14.98 0.75 -12.40
N ALA A 243 15.28 1.89 -11.77
CA ALA A 243 16.52 2.63 -11.98
C ALA A 243 17.69 2.22 -11.05
N THR A 244 17.51 1.25 -10.15
CA THR A 244 18.61 0.78 -9.30
C THR A 244 19.47 -0.21 -10.11
N PRO A 245 20.73 0.13 -10.47
CA PRO A 245 21.59 -0.78 -11.23
C PRO A 245 21.91 -2.06 -10.42
N PRO A 246 22.34 -3.15 -11.08
CA PRO A 246 22.82 -4.36 -10.41
C PRO A 246 24.07 -4.08 -9.55
#